data_AF-A0A358RIY5-F1
#
_entry.id   AF-A0A358RIY5-F1
#
_cell.length_a   1.000
_cell.length_b   1.000
_cell.length_c   1.000
_cell.angle_alpha   90.00
_cell.angle_beta   90.00
_cell.angle_gamma   90.00
#
_symmetry.space_group_name_H-M   'P 1'
#
loop_
_entity.id
_entity.type
_entity.pdbx_description
1 polymer ?
#
loop_
_entity_poly.entity_id
_entity_poly.type
_entity_poly.pdbx_seq_one_letter_code
_entity_poly.pdbx_strand_id
1 'polypeptide(L)'
;MTMQQIKNDLKDIQYYYARKNVFDKASTEVGNSTILELINKYHTAICSAPPKLYDIYVSLYVHNNTQETLSVVLNYSPDYVHKLNDRLCKFFLQQLSA
;
A
#
# COMPACT_ATOMS: atom_id res chain seq x y z
N MET A 1 13.73 -8.49 -3.98
CA MET A 1 12.30 -8.59 -4.36
C MET A 1 12.14 -8.53 -5.86
N THR A 2 10.96 -8.90 -6.41
CA THR A 2 10.59 -8.62 -7.80
C THR A 2 9.44 -7.61 -7.87
N MET A 3 9.28 -6.95 -9.03
CA MET A 3 8.16 -6.03 -9.27
C MET A 3 6.79 -6.71 -9.13
N GLN A 4 6.69 -8.00 -9.49
CA GLN A 4 5.46 -8.77 -9.32
C GLN A 4 5.16 -9.02 -7.84
N GLN A 5 6.17 -9.37 -7.04
CA GLN A 5 6.00 -9.53 -5.59
C GLN A 5 5.51 -8.23 -4.96
N ILE A 6 6.14 -7.08 -5.28
CA ILE A 6 5.73 -5.77 -4.76
C ILE A 6 4.25 -5.50 -5.04
N LYS A 7 3.80 -5.76 -6.27
CA LYS A 7 2.40 -5.53 -6.66
C LYS A 7 1.43 -6.47 -5.94
N ASN A 8 1.82 -7.71 -5.67
CA ASN A 8 0.99 -8.66 -4.93
C ASN A 8 0.92 -8.28 -3.45
N ASP A 9 2.06 -7.99 -2.83
CA ASP A 9 2.13 -7.55 -1.43
C ASP A 9 1.27 -6.31 -1.18
N LEU A 10 1.33 -5.32 -2.09
CA LEU A 10 0.49 -4.12 -2.00
C LEU A 10 -1.02 -4.43 -2.13
N LYS A 11 -1.41 -5.43 -2.92
CA LYS A 11 -2.82 -5.88 -2.99
C LYS A 11 -3.25 -6.57 -1.70
N ASP A 12 -2.38 -7.36 -1.09
CA ASP A 12 -2.68 -8.02 0.18
C ASP A 12 -2.83 -7.01 1.32
N ILE A 13 -1.96 -5.98 1.35
CA ILE A 13 -2.08 -4.84 2.27
C ILE A 13 -3.41 -4.10 2.03
N GLN A 14 -3.75 -3.79 0.78
CA GLN A 14 -5.02 -3.16 0.44
C GLN A 14 -6.21 -3.98 0.94
N TYR A 15 -6.17 -5.29 0.71
CA TYR A 15 -7.23 -6.21 1.13
C TYR A 15 -7.38 -6.27 2.65
N TYR A 16 -6.27 -6.27 3.39
CA TYR A 16 -6.30 -6.15 4.85
C TYR A 16 -7.05 -4.89 5.27
N TYR A 17 -6.72 -3.72 4.72
CA TYR A 17 -7.37 -2.47 5.10
C TYR A 17 -8.84 -2.40 4.66
N ALA A 18 -9.17 -2.93 3.48
CA ALA A 18 -10.55 -3.07 3.02
C ALA A 18 -11.41 -3.94 3.96
N ARG A 19 -10.79 -4.89 4.68
CA ARG A 19 -11.46 -5.81 5.59
C ARG A 19 -10.93 -5.73 7.02
N LYS A 20 -10.39 -4.59 7.44
CA LYS A 20 -9.67 -4.47 8.73
C LYS A 20 -10.51 -4.97 9.91
N ASN A 21 -11.79 -4.63 9.94
CA ASN A 21 -12.73 -5.09 10.98
C ASN A 21 -12.88 -6.62 11.07
N VAL A 22 -12.68 -7.34 9.97
CA VAL A 22 -12.72 -8.81 9.96
C VAL A 22 -11.43 -9.37 10.56
N PHE A 23 -10.28 -8.84 10.14
CA PHE A 23 -8.98 -9.25 10.68
C PHE A 23 -8.85 -8.94 12.18
N ASP A 24 -9.28 -7.75 12.61
CA ASP A 24 -9.22 -7.32 14.01
C ASP A 24 -10.10 -8.20 14.92
N LYS A 25 -11.22 -8.72 14.41
CA LYS A 25 -12.06 -9.68 15.14
C LYS A 25 -11.41 -11.06 15.16
N ALA A 26 -11.00 -11.56 13.99
CA ALA A 26 -10.39 -12.88 13.84
C ALA A 26 -9.10 -13.02 14.66
N SER A 27 -8.34 -11.94 14.87
CA SER A 27 -7.13 -11.98 15.70
C SER A 27 -7.39 -12.38 17.15
N THR A 28 -8.61 -12.15 17.66
CA THR A 28 -9.00 -12.57 19.01
C THR A 28 -9.38 -14.06 19.09
N GLU A 29 -9.68 -14.68 17.94
CA GLU A 29 -10.15 -16.07 17.86
C GLU A 29 -9.04 -17.05 17.43
N VAL A 30 -8.30 -16.69 16.38
CA VAL A 30 -7.28 -17.57 15.76
C VAL A 30 -5.86 -16.99 15.82
N GLY A 31 -5.69 -15.80 16.41
CA GLY A 31 -4.43 -15.08 16.48
C GLY A 31 -4.15 -14.19 15.25
N ASN A 32 -3.05 -13.46 15.31
CA ASN A 32 -2.68 -12.47 14.30
C ASN A 32 -2.32 -13.12 12.96
N SER A 33 -2.78 -12.52 11.87
CA SER A 33 -2.33 -12.89 10.52
C SER A 33 -0.92 -12.38 10.24
N THR A 34 -0.12 -13.17 9.54
CA THR A 34 1.23 -12.81 9.06
C THR A 34 1.24 -11.56 8.17
N ILE A 35 0.08 -11.14 7.66
CA ILE A 35 -0.06 -9.88 6.92
C ILE A 35 0.40 -8.66 7.74
N LEU A 36 0.30 -8.70 9.08
CA LEU A 36 0.77 -7.61 9.93
C LEU A 36 2.29 -7.40 9.82
N GLU A 37 3.06 -8.48 9.64
CA GLU A 37 4.51 -8.40 9.42
C GLU A 37 4.82 -7.75 8.07
N LEU A 38 4.07 -8.12 7.03
CA LEU A 38 4.18 -7.51 5.70
C LEU A 38 3.85 -6.00 5.75
N ILE A 39 2.75 -5.64 6.40
CA ILE A 39 2.33 -4.24 6.59
C ILE A 39 3.44 -3.46 7.29
N ASN A 40 3.99 -3.98 8.39
CA ASN A 40 5.07 -3.32 9.13
C ASN A 40 6.33 -3.12 8.27
N LYS A 41 6.70 -4.10 7.44
CA LYS A 41 7.82 -3.97 6.50
C LYS A 41 7.61 -2.82 5.52
N TYR A 42 6.43 -2.71 4.92
CA TYR A 42 6.11 -1.64 3.97
C TYR A 42 5.95 -0.28 4.63
N HIS A 43 5.37 -0.23 5.83
CA HIS A 43 5.28 0.99 6.64
C HIS A 43 6.65 1.54 6.99
N THR A 44 7.57 0.66 7.39
CA THR A 44 8.94 1.08 7.70
C THR A 44 9.63 1.65 6.46
N ALA A 45 9.47 1.00 5.30
CA ALA A 45 10.05 1.49 4.05
C ALA A 45 9.47 2.83 3.60
N ILE A 46 8.13 3.01 3.66
CA ILE A 46 7.48 4.23 3.17
C ILE A 46 7.78 5.47 4.03
N CYS A 47 8.11 5.30 5.31
CA CYS A 47 8.49 6.42 6.19
C CYS A 47 9.70 7.23 5.68
N SER A 48 10.54 6.64 4.83
CA SER A 48 11.70 7.32 4.22
C SER A 48 11.40 7.91 2.83
N ALA A 49 10.17 7.75 2.32
CA ALA A 49 9.81 8.13 0.97
C ALA A 49 9.58 9.65 0.83
N PRO A 50 9.74 10.21 -0.38
CA PRO A 50 9.26 11.55 -0.68
C PRO A 50 7.78 11.72 -0.33
N PRO A 51 7.33 12.90 0.15
CA PRO A 51 5.97 13.11 0.65
C PRO A 51 4.86 12.68 -0.31
N LYS A 52 5.04 12.89 -1.63
CA LYS A 52 4.07 12.46 -2.65
C LYS A 52 3.91 10.94 -2.71
N LEU A 53 4.99 10.17 -2.56
CA LEU A 53 4.89 8.71 -2.59
C LEU A 53 4.27 8.17 -1.30
N TYR A 54 4.60 8.79 -0.16
CA TYR A 54 3.96 8.51 1.12
C TYR A 54 2.44 8.70 1.03
N ASP A 55 2.00 9.87 0.53
CA ASP A 55 0.58 10.17 0.36
C ASP A 55 -0.14 9.17 -0.57
N ILE A 56 0.47 8.83 -1.72
CA ILE A 56 -0.10 7.84 -2.63
C ILE A 56 -0.22 6.46 -1.98
N TYR A 57 0.77 6.04 -1.19
CA TYR A 57 0.71 4.76 -0.49
C TYR A 57 -0.44 4.74 0.52
N VAL A 58 -0.52 5.75 1.37
CA VAL A 58 -1.56 5.86 2.40
C VAL A 58 -2.94 5.94 1.75
N SER A 59 -3.09 6.79 0.73
CA SER A 59 -4.37 7.01 0.07
C SER A 59 -4.87 5.77 -0.68
N LEU A 60 -4.02 5.09 -1.46
CA LEU A 60 -4.46 3.91 -2.24
C LEU A 60 -4.57 2.65 -1.38
N TYR A 61 -3.58 2.36 -0.55
CA TYR A 61 -3.43 1.05 0.08
C TYR A 61 -3.94 1.02 1.53
N VAL A 62 -3.76 2.09 2.30
CA VAL A 62 -4.21 2.15 3.71
C VAL A 62 -5.66 2.63 3.82
N HIS A 63 -6.03 3.64 3.03
CA HIS A 63 -7.39 4.17 2.98
C HIS A 63 -8.27 3.46 1.93
N ASN A 64 -7.72 2.49 1.21
CA ASN A 64 -8.42 1.67 0.23
C ASN A 64 -9.19 2.50 -0.84
N ASN A 65 -8.61 3.62 -1.28
CA ASN A 65 -9.18 4.38 -2.40
C ASN A 65 -8.83 3.72 -3.73
N THR A 66 -9.71 3.85 -4.71
CA THR A 66 -9.35 3.54 -6.10
C THR A 66 -8.53 4.68 -6.71
N GLN A 67 -7.83 4.40 -7.80
CA GLN A 67 -7.05 5.44 -8.49
C GLN A 67 -7.96 6.51 -9.09
N GLU A 68 -9.17 6.13 -9.51
CA GLU A 68 -10.19 7.04 -10.01
C GLU A 68 -10.66 8.00 -8.90
N THR A 69 -11.06 7.48 -7.73
CA THR A 69 -11.47 8.33 -6.61
C THR A 69 -10.34 9.24 -6.16
N LEU A 70 -9.11 8.72 -6.07
CA LEU A 70 -7.96 9.51 -5.66
C LEU A 70 -7.61 10.60 -6.67
N SER A 71 -7.77 10.34 -7.96
CA SER A 71 -7.52 11.35 -9.01
C SER A 71 -8.43 12.57 -8.85
N VAL A 72 -9.70 12.37 -8.50
CA VAL A 72 -10.65 13.45 -8.23
C VAL A 72 -10.27 14.20 -6.96
N VAL A 73 -9.97 13.48 -5.87
CA VAL A 73 -9.62 14.08 -4.57
C VAL A 73 -8.37 14.96 -4.67
N LEU A 74 -7.35 14.51 -5.40
CA LEU A 74 -6.09 15.25 -5.56
C LEU A 74 -6.10 16.23 -6.75
N ASN A 75 -7.21 16.33 -7.48
CA ASN A 75 -7.34 17.09 -8.71
C ASN A 75 -6.22 16.76 -9.72
N TYR A 76 -5.93 15.46 -9.87
CA TYR A 76 -4.96 14.90 -10.80
C TYR A 76 -5.66 14.17 -11.94
N SER A 77 -4.97 13.98 -13.05
CA SER A 77 -5.43 13.03 -14.06
C SER A 77 -5.23 11.59 -13.56
N PRO A 78 -6.11 10.64 -13.94
CA PRO A 78 -5.92 9.22 -13.65
C PRO A 78 -4.52 8.72 -14.08
N ASP A 79 -4.06 9.10 -15.28
CA ASP A 79 -2.72 8.80 -15.79
C ASP A 79 -1.59 9.26 -14.86
N TYR A 80 -1.75 10.42 -14.21
CA TYR A 80 -0.73 10.91 -13.30
C TYR A 80 -0.71 10.11 -11.99
N VAL A 81 -1.88 9.70 -11.48
CA VAL A 81 -1.98 8.77 -10.33
C VAL A 81 -1.34 7.41 -10.68
N HIS A 82 -1.60 6.87 -11.88
CA HIS A 82 -0.94 5.66 -12.38
C HIS A 82 0.60 5.81 -12.38
N LYS A 83 1.12 6.92 -12.91
CA LYS A 83 2.58 7.19 -12.93
C LYS A 83 3.16 7.31 -11.53
N LEU A 84 2.43 7.91 -10.57
CA LEU A 84 2.88 7.98 -9.19
C LEU A 84 2.88 6.60 -8.53
N ASN A 85 1.88 5.76 -8.81
CA ASN A 85 1.84 4.39 -8.31
C ASN A 85 2.97 3.51 -8.88
N ASP A 86 3.31 3.68 -10.16
CA ASP A 86 4.47 3.02 -10.77
C ASP A 86 5.79 3.46 -10.11
N ARG A 87 5.92 4.76 -9.79
CA ARG A 87 7.09 5.28 -9.06
C ARG A 87 7.15 4.72 -7.64
N LEU A 88 6.01 4.61 -6.97
CA LEU A 88 5.91 3.99 -5.65
C LEU A 88 6.36 2.52 -5.68
N CYS A 89 5.91 1.74 -6.66
CA CYS A 89 6.35 0.35 -6.82
C CYS A 89 7.87 0.24 -7.05
N LYS A 90 8.45 1.14 -7.86
CA LYS A 90 9.90 1.20 -8.09
C LYS A 90 10.66 1.59 -6.80
N PHE A 91 10.14 2.54 -6.04
CA PHE A 91 10.70 2.93 -4.75
C PHE A 91 10.77 1.75 -3.79
N PHE A 92 9.67 1.00 -3.61
CA PHE A 92 9.68 -0.18 -2.77
C PHE A 92 10.62 -1.27 -3.29
N LEU A 93 10.70 -1.47 -4.61
CA LEU A 93 11.64 -2.43 -5.17
C LEU A 93 13.10 -2.10 -4.80
N GLN A 94 13.46 -0.81 -4.81
CA GLN A 94 14.78 -0.34 -4.41
C GLN A 94 15.00 -0.48 -2.89
N GLN A 95 14.06 -0.03 -2.07
CA GLN A 95 14.20 -0.04 -0.61
C GLN A 95 14.17 -1.44 0.01
N LEU A 96 13.42 -2.37 -0.58
CA LEU A 96 13.23 -3.72 -0.02
C LEU A 96 14.07 -4.80 -0.72
N SER A 97 14.90 -4.41 -1.69
CA SER A 97 15.95 -5.27 -2.27
C SER A 97 17.36 -4.88 -1.84
N ALA A 98 17.49 -3.78 -1.10
CA ALA A 98 18.71 -3.39 -0.39
C ALA A 98 18.80 -4.18 0.93
#